data_AF-A0A8J4WXU5-F1
#
_entry.id   AF-A0A8J4WXU5-F1
#
_cell.length_a   1.000
_cell.length_b   1.000
_cell.length_c   1.000
_cell.angle_alpha   90.00
_cell.angle_beta   90.00
_cell.angle_gamma   90.00
#
_symmetry.space_group_name_H-M   'P 1'
#
loop_
_entity.id
_entity.type
_entity.pdbx_description
1 polymer ?
#
loop_
_entity_poly.entity_id
_entity_poly.type
_entity_poly.pdbx_seq_one_letter_code
_entity_poly.pdbx_strand_id
1 'polypeptide(L)'
;LGLPLLSGDSIAAGIAAGLSSCISSQTVYVVTARLVKAPTPPAQACNRGLSVEGLGSVLAGLMGVPVGLCSSVPNACMISLSQCGSRATVQLAAVMLLGAVLSVTYTVASATGLTYLQYTDVDSGRNIFNTGFTVFMSLVLPRWFRMQSGFIYT
;
A
#
# COMPACT_ATOMS: atom_id res chain seq x y z
N LEU A 1 6.58 -6.18 -22.43
CA LEU A 1 5.97 -6.93 -21.32
C LEU A 1 6.23 -8.41 -21.59
N GLY A 2 7.34 -8.95 -21.08
CA GLY A 2 7.66 -10.37 -21.29
C GLY A 2 6.68 -11.23 -20.49
N LEU A 3 6.23 -12.36 -21.04
CA LEU A 3 5.52 -13.37 -20.26
C LEU A 3 6.34 -13.71 -19.00
N PRO A 4 5.71 -14.06 -17.87
CA PRO A 4 6.41 -14.76 -16.81
C PRO A 4 6.94 -16.06 -17.43
N LEU A 5 8.20 -16.05 -17.85
CA LEU A 5 8.88 -17.24 -18.32
C LEU A 5 9.06 -18.11 -17.09
N LEU A 6 8.09 -18.99 -16.86
CA LEU A 6 8.14 -20.10 -15.92
C LEU A 6 9.25 -21.06 -16.38
N SER A 7 10.49 -20.61 -16.28
CA SER A 7 11.67 -21.43 -16.44
C SER A 7 11.95 -22.12 -15.10
N GLY A 8 12.44 -23.35 -15.12
CA GLY A 8 12.72 -24.13 -13.90
C GLY A 8 13.56 -23.36 -12.89
N ASP A 9 14.52 -22.57 -13.37
CA ASP A 9 15.40 -21.73 -12.53
C ASP A 9 14.66 -20.62 -11.77
N SER A 10 13.65 -20.01 -12.40
CA SER A 10 12.84 -18.95 -11.78
C SER A 10 11.95 -19.51 -10.66
N ILE A 11 11.44 -20.73 -10.84
CA ILE A 11 10.64 -21.43 -9.83
C ILE A 11 11.54 -21.85 -8.68
N ALA A 12 12.72 -22.41 -8.96
CA ALA A 12 13.70 -22.77 -7.94
C ALA A 12 14.16 -21.54 -7.14
N ALA A 13 14.46 -20.42 -7.82
CA ALA A 13 14.81 -19.16 -7.18
C ALA A 13 13.66 -18.61 -6.31
N GLY A 14 12.42 -18.68 -6.80
CA GLY A 14 11.23 -18.29 -6.03
C GLY A 14 11.02 -19.12 -4.76
N ILE A 15 11.21 -20.43 -4.84
CA ILE A 15 11.12 -21.34 -3.68
C ILE A 15 12.25 -21.03 -2.67
N ALA A 16 13.48 -20.85 -3.15
CA ALA A 16 14.62 -20.51 -2.30
C ALA A 16 14.41 -19.16 -1.60
N ALA A 17 13.92 -18.15 -2.31
CA ALA A 17 13.57 -16.85 -1.74
C ALA A 17 12.45 -16.97 -0.69
N GLY A 18 11.42 -17.77 -0.95
CA GLY A 18 10.33 -18.02 0.00
C GLY A 18 10.76 -18.75 1.28
N LEU A 19 11.69 -19.71 1.18
CA LEU A 19 12.26 -20.36 2.37
C LEU A 19 13.14 -19.39 3.17
N SER A 20 13.93 -18.57 2.47
CA SER A 20 14.75 -17.54 3.10
C SER A 20 13.88 -16.52 3.86
N SER A 21 12.76 -16.08 3.28
CA SER A 21 11.83 -15.17 3.95
C SER A 21 11.18 -15.81 5.19
N CYS A 22 10.80 -17.08 5.13
CA CYS A 22 10.23 -17.80 6.27
C CYS A 22 11.19 -17.83 7.47
N ILE A 23 12.47 -18.13 7.23
CA ILE A 23 13.52 -18.17 8.27
C ILE A 23 13.75 -16.76 8.84
N SER A 24 13.83 -15.75 7.97
CA SER A 24 13.99 -14.35 8.38
C SER A 24 12.83 -13.87 9.25
N SER A 25 11.58 -14.18 8.86
CA SER A 25 10.37 -13.78 9.59
C SER A 25 10.30 -14.40 10.98
N GLN A 26 10.61 -15.69 11.11
CA GLN A 26 10.70 -16.36 12.42
C GLN A 26 11.77 -15.76 13.33
N THR A 27 12.94 -15.45 12.75
CA THR A 27 14.05 -14.82 13.48
C THR A 27 13.64 -13.47 14.03
N VAL A 28 12.94 -12.66 13.24
CA VAL A 28 12.43 -11.35 13.67
C VAL A 28 11.46 -11.50 14.84
N TYR A 29 10.52 -12.46 14.82
CA TYR A 29 9.62 -12.67 15.96
C TYR A 29 10.36 -13.03 17.25
N VAL A 30 11.33 -13.94 17.17
CA VAL A 30 12.10 -14.37 18.34
C VAL A 30 12.96 -13.23 18.86
N VAL A 31 13.71 -12.54 17.99
CA VAL A 31 14.58 -11.43 18.38
C VAL A 31 13.76 -10.28 18.97
N THR A 32 12.64 -9.90 18.34
CA THR A 32 11.78 -8.82 18.83
C THR A 32 11.20 -9.15 20.20
N ALA A 33 10.76 -10.40 20.42
CA ALA A 33 10.27 -10.83 21.73
C ALA A 33 11.36 -10.73 22.82
N ARG A 34 12.61 -11.08 22.49
CA ARG A 34 13.74 -10.94 23.41
C ARG A 34 14.08 -9.48 23.70
N LEU A 35 14.10 -8.62 22.68
CA LEU A 35 14.41 -7.20 22.82
C LEU A 35 13.36 -6.43 23.64
N VAL A 36 12.09 -6.80 23.51
CA VAL A 36 10.98 -6.20 24.26
C VAL A 36 10.77 -6.90 25.62
N LYS A 37 11.60 -7.89 25.97
CA LYS A 37 11.47 -8.72 27.19
C LYS A 37 10.07 -9.35 27.34
N ALA A 38 9.41 -9.63 26.23
CA ALA A 38 8.10 -10.26 26.19
C ALA A 38 8.23 -11.80 26.20
N PRO A 39 7.21 -12.53 26.69
CA PRO A 39 7.18 -13.99 26.58
C PRO A 39 7.22 -14.42 25.10
N THR A 40 7.84 -15.56 24.84
CA THR A 40 7.99 -16.09 23.48
C THR A 40 6.63 -16.29 22.83
N PRO A 41 6.45 -15.83 21.57
CA PRO A 41 5.15 -15.86 20.90
C PRO A 41 4.64 -17.31 20.76
N PRO A 42 3.37 -17.59 21.06
CA PRO A 42 2.80 -18.93 20.93
C PRO A 42 2.79 -19.37 19.46
N ALA A 43 2.97 -20.67 19.20
CA ALA A 43 3.09 -21.24 17.86
C ALA A 43 1.90 -20.89 16.95
N GLN A 44 0.69 -20.80 17.50
CA GLN A 44 -0.51 -20.40 16.74
C GLN A 44 -0.46 -18.95 16.22
N ALA A 45 0.15 -18.02 16.97
CA ALA A 45 0.29 -16.65 16.51
C ALA A 45 1.31 -16.54 15.37
N CYS A 46 2.42 -17.27 15.49
CA CYS A 46 3.45 -17.35 14.44
C CYS A 46 2.89 -17.98 13.16
N ASN A 47 2.17 -19.11 13.26
CA ASN A 47 1.61 -19.78 12.09
C ASN A 47 0.55 -18.93 11.36
N ARG A 48 -0.25 -18.17 12.10
CA ARG A 48 -1.19 -17.19 11.51
C ARG A 48 -0.46 -16.04 10.82
N GLY A 49 0.59 -15.51 11.43
CA GLY A 49 1.42 -14.46 10.82
C GLY A 49 2.08 -14.92 9.53
N LEU A 50 2.69 -16.10 9.53
CA LEU A 50 3.34 -16.69 8.35
C LEU A 50 2.34 -17.00 7.23
N SER A 51 1.13 -17.46 7.57
CA SER A 51 0.06 -17.68 6.58
C SER A 51 -0.35 -16.38 5.88
N VAL A 52 -0.45 -15.28 6.64
CA VAL A 52 -0.79 -13.95 6.08
C VAL A 52 0.37 -13.39 5.25
N GLU A 53 1.62 -13.59 5.68
CA GLU A 53 2.82 -13.22 4.90
C GLU A 53 2.88 -13.98 3.57
N GLY A 54 2.60 -15.29 3.58
CA GLY A 54 2.54 -16.12 2.37
C GLY A 54 1.43 -15.68 1.43
N LEU A 55 0.21 -15.48 1.93
CA LEU A 55 -0.92 -14.95 1.14
C LEU A 55 -0.60 -13.58 0.54
N GLY A 56 -0.03 -12.69 1.35
CA GLY A 56 0.36 -11.36 0.89
C GLY A 56 1.49 -11.39 -0.15
N SER A 57 2.42 -12.35 -0.07
CA SER A 57 3.46 -12.56 -1.07
C SER A 57 2.90 -13.06 -2.40
N VAL A 58 1.90 -13.95 -2.37
CA VAL A 58 1.17 -14.38 -3.57
C VAL A 58 0.43 -13.21 -4.22
N LEU A 59 -0.26 -12.40 -3.41
CA LEU A 59 -0.94 -11.19 -3.90
C LEU A 59 0.05 -10.16 -4.46
N ALA A 60 1.19 -9.95 -3.81
CA ALA A 60 2.25 -9.07 -4.28
C ALA A 60 2.81 -9.56 -5.62
N GLY A 61 3.09 -10.86 -5.76
CA GLY A 61 3.51 -11.47 -7.01
C GLY A 61 2.48 -11.32 -8.13
N LEU A 62 1.18 -11.48 -7.83
CA LEU A 62 0.10 -11.27 -8.80
C LEU A 62 0.00 -9.81 -9.25
N MET A 63 0.25 -8.86 -8.34
CA MET A 63 0.33 -7.42 -8.64
C MET A 63 1.63 -7.03 -9.35
N GLY A 64 2.50 -7.99 -9.67
CA GLY A 64 3.75 -7.76 -10.40
C GLY A 64 4.90 -7.25 -9.52
N VAL A 65 4.79 -7.35 -8.20
CA VAL A 65 5.86 -6.97 -7.27
C VAL A 65 6.95 -8.06 -7.32
N PRO A 66 8.22 -7.71 -7.59
CA PRO A 66 9.31 -8.67 -7.76
C PRO A 66 9.85 -9.26 -6.45
N VAL A 67 9.35 -8.81 -5.30
CA VAL A 67 9.82 -9.20 -3.96
C VAL A 67 8.66 -9.72 -3.11
N GLY A 68 8.89 -10.82 -2.39
CA GLY A 68 7.95 -11.35 -1.42
C GLY A 68 7.82 -10.45 -0.19
N LEU A 69 6.73 -10.60 0.55
CA LEU A 69 6.56 -9.91 1.82
C LEU A 69 7.38 -10.63 2.90
N CYS A 70 8.03 -9.87 3.76
CA CYS A 70 8.77 -10.36 4.91
C CYS A 70 8.48 -9.46 6.11
N SER A 71 8.60 -10.00 7.33
CA SER A 71 8.65 -9.18 8.54
C SER A 71 9.79 -8.15 8.45
N SER A 72 9.48 -6.88 8.72
CA SER A 72 10.44 -5.78 8.57
C SER A 72 11.36 -5.64 9.80
N VAL A 73 12.63 -6.04 9.62
CA VAL A 73 13.69 -5.89 10.63
C VAL A 73 13.81 -4.45 11.16
N PRO A 74 13.77 -3.38 10.32
CA PRO A 74 13.86 -2.01 10.82
C PRO A 74 12.67 -1.59 11.69
N ASN A 75 11.47 -2.07 11.37
CA ASN A 75 10.27 -1.79 12.15
C ASN A 75 10.29 -2.52 13.49
N ALA A 76 10.75 -3.78 13.50
CA ALA A 76 11.01 -4.53 14.73
C ALA A 76 12.04 -3.83 15.62
N CYS A 77 13.12 -3.32 15.02
CA CYS A 77 14.11 -2.50 15.72
C CYS A 77 13.47 -1.24 16.32
N MET A 78 12.64 -0.53 15.55
CA MET A 78 11.92 0.65 16.03
C MET A 78 10.96 0.33 17.20
N ILE A 79 10.26 -0.79 17.16
CA ILE A 79 9.40 -1.25 18.27
C ILE A 79 10.25 -1.53 19.51
N SER A 80 11.41 -2.18 19.34
CA SER A 80 12.33 -2.41 20.46
C SER A 80 12.93 -1.12 21.03
N LEU A 81 13.12 -0.08 20.22
CA LEU A 81 13.63 1.20 20.71
C LEU A 81 12.54 2.04 21.38
N SER A 82 11.35 2.08 20.77
CA SER A 82 10.22 2.87 21.26
C SER A 82 9.52 2.24 22.47
N GLN A 83 9.69 0.92 22.69
CA GLN A 83 9.01 0.16 23.75
C GLN A 83 7.47 0.30 23.71
N CYS A 84 6.90 0.76 22.58
CA CYS A 84 5.48 1.04 22.39
C CYS A 84 4.87 0.06 21.37
N GLY A 85 4.60 -1.18 21.78
CA GLY A 85 4.04 -2.24 20.95
C GLY A 85 2.52 -2.20 20.75
N SER A 86 1.92 -1.03 20.52
CA SER A 86 0.46 -0.90 20.37
C SER A 86 -0.03 -1.37 19.00
N ARG A 87 -1.19 -2.05 18.95
CA ARG A 87 -1.82 -2.43 17.66
C ARG A 87 -2.29 -1.22 16.87
N ALA A 88 -2.69 -0.16 17.58
CA ALA A 88 -3.19 1.07 16.97
C ALA A 88 -2.10 1.78 16.17
N THR A 89 -0.83 1.76 16.64
CA THR A 89 0.27 2.41 15.92
C THR A 89 0.56 1.69 14.60
N VAL A 90 0.49 0.35 14.58
CA VAL A 90 0.67 -0.44 13.36
C VAL A 90 -0.47 -0.22 12.37
N GLN A 91 -1.72 -0.19 12.84
CA GLN A 91 -2.89 0.07 11.99
C GLN A 91 -2.88 1.50 11.43
N LEU A 92 -2.54 2.49 12.25
CA LEU A 92 -2.46 3.88 11.82
C LEU A 92 -1.32 4.07 10.82
N ALA A 93 -0.16 3.45 11.03
CA ALA A 93 0.93 3.46 10.05
C ALA A 93 0.50 2.87 8.69
N ALA A 94 -0.25 1.76 8.69
CA ALA A 94 -0.75 1.16 7.46
C ALA A 94 -1.72 2.09 6.70
N VAL A 95 -2.67 2.72 7.40
CA VAL A 95 -3.62 3.67 6.80
C VAL A 95 -2.88 4.92 6.28
N MET A 96 -1.90 5.42 7.01
CA MET A 96 -1.09 6.58 6.61
C MET A 96 -0.28 6.28 5.34
N LEU A 97 0.30 5.09 5.22
CA LEU A 97 1.03 4.69 4.00
C LEU A 97 0.10 4.59 2.79
N LEU A 98 -1.08 3.99 2.95
CA LEU A 98 -2.07 3.94 1.86
C LEU A 98 -2.52 5.34 1.44
N GLY A 99 -2.81 6.21 2.41
CA GLY A 99 -3.16 7.61 2.14
C GLY A 99 -2.05 8.37 1.43
N ALA A 100 -0.80 8.17 1.84
CA ALA A 100 0.36 8.79 1.21
C ALA A 100 0.53 8.34 -0.24
N VAL A 101 0.46 7.03 -0.52
CA VAL A 101 0.58 6.50 -1.89
C VAL A 101 -0.56 7.00 -2.79
N LEU A 102 -1.79 7.02 -2.29
CA LEU A 102 -2.95 7.56 -3.02
C LEU A 102 -2.80 9.06 -3.29
N SER A 103 -2.35 9.83 -2.29
CA SER A 103 -2.11 11.26 -2.46
C SER A 103 -1.05 11.51 -3.53
N VAL A 104 0.08 10.79 -3.48
CA VAL A 104 1.16 10.96 -4.46
C VAL A 104 0.67 10.62 -5.87
N THR A 105 0.00 9.49 -6.06
CA THR A 105 -0.50 9.10 -7.38
C THR A 105 -1.55 10.08 -7.92
N TYR A 106 -2.44 10.59 -7.07
CA TYR A 106 -3.41 11.63 -7.44
C TYR A 106 -2.75 12.97 -7.81
N THR A 107 -1.72 13.39 -7.06
CA THR A 107 -0.97 14.61 -7.41
C THR A 107 -0.21 14.47 -8.73
N VAL A 108 0.36 13.31 -9.01
CA VAL A 108 1.02 13.04 -10.29
C VAL A 108 0.02 13.05 -11.45
N ALA A 109 -1.16 12.44 -11.27
CA ALA A 109 -2.23 12.43 -12.27
C ALA A 109 -2.77 13.85 -12.57
N SER A 110 -2.99 14.65 -11.52
CA SER A 110 -3.43 16.05 -11.69
C SER A 110 -2.35 16.95 -12.29
N ALA A 111 -1.08 16.78 -11.90
CA ALA A 111 0.05 17.51 -12.48
C ALA A 111 0.22 17.21 -13.97
N THR A 112 0.16 15.93 -14.35
CA THR A 112 0.18 15.54 -15.78
C THR A 112 -1.02 16.09 -16.53
N GLY A 113 -2.23 16.06 -15.95
CA GLY A 113 -3.42 16.71 -16.50
C GLY A 113 -3.25 18.21 -16.78
N LEU A 114 -2.65 18.95 -15.85
CA LEU A 114 -2.33 20.37 -16.02
C LEU A 114 -1.30 20.58 -17.15
N THR A 115 -0.28 19.72 -17.25
CA THR A 115 0.70 19.78 -18.34
C THR A 115 0.04 19.57 -19.71
N TYR A 116 -0.98 18.72 -19.81
CA TYR A 116 -1.73 18.54 -21.07
C TYR A 116 -2.51 19.79 -21.51
N LEU A 117 -2.91 20.66 -20.57
CA LEU A 117 -3.58 21.92 -20.91
C LEU A 117 -2.68 22.85 -21.73
N GLN A 118 -1.35 22.75 -21.57
CA GLN A 118 -0.38 23.54 -22.34
C GLN A 118 -0.33 23.14 -23.82
N TYR A 119 -0.73 21.91 -24.16
CA TYR A 119 -0.81 21.44 -25.54
C TYR A 119 -2.15 21.75 -26.21
N THR A 120 -3.11 22.27 -25.45
CA THR A 120 -4.44 22.59 -25.96
C THR A 120 -4.49 24.07 -26.30
N ASP A 121 -5.18 24.42 -27.39
CA ASP A 121 -5.36 25.80 -27.82
C ASP A 121 -6.18 26.58 -26.78
N VAL A 122 -5.49 27.38 -25.95
CA VAL A 122 -6.08 28.17 -24.87
C VAL A 122 -6.66 29.49 -25.37
N ASP A 123 -6.39 29.91 -26.61
CA ASP A 123 -7.03 31.09 -27.19
C ASP A 123 -8.46 30.79 -27.68
N SER A 124 -8.78 29.50 -27.87
CA SER A 124 -10.13 29.07 -28.19
C SER A 124 -11.08 29.20 -26.98
N GLY A 125 -12.00 30.17 -27.02
CA GLY A 125 -13.02 30.36 -25.99
C GLY A 125 -13.86 29.11 -25.70
N ARG A 126 -14.05 28.21 -26.69
CA ARG A 126 -14.73 26.92 -26.50
C ARG A 126 -13.97 25.99 -25.55
N ASN A 127 -12.65 25.97 -25.65
CA ASN A 127 -11.79 25.10 -24.83
C ASN A 127 -11.63 25.63 -23.40
N ILE A 128 -11.46 26.96 -23.26
CA ILE A 128 -11.49 27.63 -21.96
C ILE A 128 -12.84 27.41 -21.26
N PHE A 129 -13.95 27.58 -21.96
CA PHE A 129 -15.29 27.37 -21.37
C PHE A 129 -15.46 25.94 -20.87
N ASN A 130 -15.09 24.94 -21.66
CA ASN A 130 -15.20 23.54 -21.28
C ASN A 130 -14.34 23.23 -20.04
N THR A 131 -13.10 23.72 -19.99
CA THR A 131 -12.19 23.52 -18.84
C THR A 131 -12.72 24.23 -17.57
N GLY A 132 -13.19 25.46 -17.70
CA GLY A 132 -13.79 26.19 -16.57
C GLY A 132 -15.08 25.52 -16.06
N PHE A 133 -15.90 25.00 -16.97
CA PHE A 133 -17.14 24.30 -16.64
C PHE A 133 -16.88 22.99 -15.89
N THR A 134 -15.89 22.19 -16.31
CA THR A 134 -15.54 20.93 -15.60
C THR A 134 -15.00 21.18 -14.19
N VAL A 135 -14.18 22.23 -14.00
CA VAL A 135 -13.70 22.64 -12.67
C VAL A 135 -14.85 23.15 -11.80
N PHE A 136 -15.73 23.99 -12.34
CA PHE A 136 -16.90 24.50 -11.62
C PHE A 136 -17.83 23.37 -11.19
N MET A 137 -18.15 22.45 -12.10
CA MET A 137 -18.98 21.28 -11.78
C MET A 137 -18.34 20.37 -10.74
N SER A 138 -17.02 20.17 -10.79
CA SER A 138 -16.27 19.37 -9.80
C SER A 138 -16.35 19.95 -8.39
N LEU A 139 -16.46 21.27 -8.24
CA LEU A 139 -16.59 21.96 -6.94
C LEU A 139 -18.03 22.05 -6.44
N VAL A 140 -19.01 22.10 -7.35
CA VAL A 140 -20.44 22.17 -7.01
C VAL A 140 -21.02 20.81 -6.63
N LEU A 141 -20.55 19.73 -7.26
CA LEU A 141 -21.03 18.36 -7.02
C LEU A 141 -21.03 17.97 -5.52
N PRO A 142 -19.94 18.19 -4.76
CA PRO A 142 -19.88 17.84 -3.33
C PRO A 142 -20.84 18.68 -2.48
N ARG A 143 -21.12 19.93 -2.89
CA ARG A 143 -22.04 20.82 -2.19
C ARG A 143 -23.49 20.39 -2.40
N TRP A 144 -23.84 19.98 -3.62
CA TRP A 144 -25.16 19.45 -3.93
C TRP A 144 -25.44 18.13 -3.18
N PHE A 145 -24.48 17.20 -3.16
CA PHE A 145 -24.62 15.94 -2.39
C PHE A 145 -24.78 16.17 -0.88
N ARG A 146 -24.12 17.19 -0.31
CA ARG A 146 -24.34 17.54 1.11
C ARG A 146 -25.74 18.09 1.39
N MET A 147 -26.31 18.85 0.46
CA MET A 147 -27.68 19.37 0.59
C MET A 147 -28.73 18.26 0.45
N GLN A 148 -28.44 17.21 -0.32
CA GLN A 148 -29.31 16.06 -0.55
C GLN A 148 -28.96 14.86 0.38
N SER A 149 -28.68 15.13 1.65
CA SER A 149 -28.26 14.10 2.63
C SER A 149 -29.37 13.08 2.99
N GLY A 150 -30.62 13.34 2.61
CA GLY A 150 -31.76 12.43 2.83
C GLY A 150 -31.87 11.25 1.86
N PHE A 151 -31.06 11.19 0.79
CA PHE A 151 -31.12 10.11 -0.22
C PHE A 151 -30.25 8.88 0.14
N ILE A 152 -29.34 9.01 1.11
CA ILE A 152 -28.38 7.95 1.47
C ILE A 152 -28.95 7.01 2.57
N TYR A 153 -30.10 7.36 3.16
CA TYR A 153 -30.72 6.63 4.29
C TYR A 153 -31.95 5.76 3.89
N THR A 154 -32.16 5.48 2.61
CA THR A 154 -33.16 4.52 2.08
C THR A 154 -32.50 3.54 1.14
#